data_AF-A0A255DA08-F1
#
_entry.id   AF-A0A255DA08-F1
#
_cell.length_a   1.000
_cell.length_b   1.000
_cell.length_c   1.000
_cell.angle_alpha   90.00
_cell.angle_beta   90.00
_cell.angle_gamma   90.00
#
_symmetry.space_group_name_H-M   'P 1'
#
loop_
_entity.id
_entity.type
_entity.pdbx_description
1 polymer ?
#
loop_
_entity_poly.entity_id
_entity_poly.type
_entity_poly.pdbx_seq_one_letter_code
_entity_poly.pdbx_strand_id
1 'polypeptide(L)'
;MPAAQESATSSASVPLHIYSDTEPLVDVSIGGGPAKPVLVDTGSKGLVVGLGNIGLLRLFSMGLPTGLGVSAYSGGLTYLYATFKTTVNFGNGIVTKPTSVDVALLSYPGSFESFAAGNGATGILGIGPNATGPGPSSVISALPGDLSDGVLIDEPDGVLVFGPNPKIARASVSGAPNAQLQVKVGNGSLQSVSAIIDSGGVYGTVPSSIAPNVPIGTVIWVYSADGQTVLYTYTTDATNTPTVTSDYLLNTGYEAFVQQPVYISYSPTGVGTTIFDYL
;
A
#
# COMPACT_ATOMS: atom_id res chain seq x y z
N MET A 1 -31.48 -35.23 0.35
CA MET A 1 -30.82 -34.50 -0.75
C MET A 1 -29.88 -33.50 -0.10
N PRO A 2 -28.56 -33.62 -0.26
CA PRO A 2 -27.65 -32.62 0.31
C PRO A 2 -27.74 -31.36 -0.54
N ALA A 3 -27.92 -30.22 0.11
CA ALA A 3 -27.83 -28.92 -0.54
C ALA A 3 -26.42 -28.75 -1.10
N ALA A 4 -26.34 -28.39 -2.37
CA ALA A 4 -25.09 -27.94 -2.98
C ALA A 4 -24.61 -26.72 -2.18
N GLN A 5 -23.45 -26.85 -1.55
CA GLN A 5 -22.72 -25.73 -0.99
C GLN A 5 -22.14 -24.99 -2.20
N GLU A 6 -22.79 -23.91 -2.62
CA GLU A 6 -22.19 -22.95 -3.54
C GLU A 6 -20.86 -22.49 -2.93
N SER A 7 -19.75 -22.99 -3.48
CA SER A 7 -18.45 -22.36 -3.34
C SER A 7 -18.49 -21.09 -4.18
N ALA A 8 -19.01 -20.01 -3.60
CA ALA A 8 -18.90 -18.68 -4.16
C ALA A 8 -17.53 -18.12 -3.77
N THR A 9 -16.65 -17.93 -4.75
CA THR A 9 -15.45 -17.10 -4.63
C THR A 9 -15.88 -15.70 -4.21
N SER A 10 -15.71 -15.33 -2.93
CA SER A 10 -16.30 -14.10 -2.38
C SER A 10 -15.37 -12.89 -2.46
N SER A 11 -14.74 -12.67 -3.62
CA SER A 11 -14.04 -11.41 -3.85
C SER A 11 -15.02 -10.28 -4.13
N ALA A 12 -14.66 -9.05 -3.76
CA ALA A 12 -15.49 -7.87 -4.01
C ALA A 12 -14.60 -6.68 -4.36
N SER A 13 -15.07 -5.79 -5.23
CA SER A 13 -14.26 -4.68 -5.73
C SER A 13 -14.88 -3.31 -5.50
N VAL A 14 -14.00 -2.31 -5.51
CA VAL A 14 -14.33 -0.88 -5.48
C VAL A 14 -13.49 -0.15 -6.53
N PRO A 15 -13.94 1.02 -7.00
CA PRO A 15 -13.12 1.84 -7.90
C PRO A 15 -11.80 2.24 -7.25
N LEU A 16 -10.75 2.22 -8.07
CA LEU A 16 -9.43 2.77 -7.76
C LEU A 16 -9.16 3.94 -8.71
N HIS A 17 -8.66 5.05 -8.18
CA HIS A 17 -8.39 6.25 -8.95
C HIS A 17 -6.91 6.63 -8.81
N ILE A 18 -6.23 6.90 -9.93
CA ILE A 18 -4.85 7.37 -9.90
C ILE A 18 -4.82 8.90 -9.85
N TYR A 19 -4.10 9.45 -8.87
CA TYR A 19 -3.84 10.87 -8.74
C TYR A 19 -2.38 11.18 -9.07
N SER A 20 -2.16 12.22 -9.88
CA SER A 20 -0.81 12.68 -10.29
C SER A 20 0.11 11.54 -10.76
N ASP A 21 -0.44 10.66 -11.61
CA ASP A 21 0.23 9.52 -12.26
C ASP A 21 0.62 8.34 -11.37
N THR A 22 0.93 8.55 -10.09
CA THR A 22 1.52 7.50 -9.22
C THR A 22 0.71 7.13 -7.99
N GLU A 23 -0.31 7.91 -7.62
CA GLU A 23 -0.97 7.77 -6.31
C GLU A 23 -2.30 7.01 -6.42
N PRO A 24 -2.38 5.72 -6.04
CA PRO A 24 -3.62 4.97 -6.09
C PRO A 24 -4.54 5.31 -4.91
N LEU A 25 -5.75 5.79 -5.22
CA LEU A 25 -6.72 6.27 -4.24
C LEU A 25 -7.97 5.40 -4.22
N VAL A 26 -8.47 5.15 -3.01
CA VAL A 26 -9.78 4.54 -2.77
C VAL A 26 -10.59 5.38 -1.79
N ASP A 27 -11.90 5.48 -1.99
CA ASP A 27 -12.79 6.16 -1.06
C ASP A 27 -13.14 5.27 0.13
N VAL A 28 -13.01 5.81 1.35
CA VAL A 28 -13.41 5.12 2.59
C VAL A 28 -14.27 6.01 3.49
N SER A 29 -15.26 5.40 4.13
CA SER A 29 -16.02 5.98 5.23
C SER A 29 -15.58 5.35 6.54
N ILE A 30 -15.03 6.16 7.44
CA ILE A 30 -14.50 5.70 8.73
C ILE A 30 -15.54 5.99 9.79
N GLY A 31 -16.22 5.02 10.39
CA GLY A 31 -17.19 5.19 11.48
C GLY A 31 -18.56 5.72 11.07
N GLY A 32 -18.96 5.55 9.81
CA GLY A 32 -20.22 6.09 9.26
C GLY A 32 -20.16 7.55 8.82
N GLY A 33 -18.97 8.04 8.45
CA GLY A 33 -18.77 9.41 7.97
C GLY A 33 -18.99 9.55 6.48
N PRO A 34 -18.78 10.75 5.91
CA PRO A 34 -18.64 10.87 4.46
C PRO A 34 -17.48 10.00 3.97
N ALA A 35 -17.65 9.40 2.80
CA ALA A 35 -16.56 8.74 2.10
C ALA A 35 -15.55 9.80 1.63
N LYS A 36 -14.26 9.52 1.81
CA LYS A 36 -13.16 10.39 1.39
C LYS A 36 -12.01 9.57 0.83
N PRO A 37 -11.21 10.12 -0.09
CA PRO A 37 -10.10 9.39 -0.68
C PRO A 37 -8.98 9.17 0.33
N VAL A 38 -8.42 7.98 0.33
CA VAL A 38 -7.19 7.60 1.05
C VAL A 38 -6.21 6.95 0.07
N LEU A 39 -4.92 7.21 0.28
CA LEU A 39 -3.84 6.61 -0.50
C LEU A 39 -3.72 5.12 -0.15
N VAL A 40 -3.80 4.23 -1.13
CA VAL A 40 -3.50 2.80 -0.98
C VAL A 40 -1.98 2.65 -0.95
N ASP A 41 -1.44 2.35 0.21
CA ASP A 41 0.00 2.33 0.45
C ASP A 41 0.43 0.94 0.92
N THR A 42 1.11 0.18 0.06
CA THR A 42 1.66 -1.13 0.43
C THR A 42 2.90 -0.99 1.32
N GLY A 43 3.63 0.13 1.25
CA GLY A 43 4.83 0.44 2.02
C GLY A 43 4.60 0.61 3.53
N SER A 44 3.37 0.88 3.94
CA SER A 44 3.00 1.08 5.36
C SER A 44 1.90 0.13 5.85
N LYS A 45 1.58 0.19 7.15
CA LYS A 45 0.56 -0.64 7.80
C LYS A 45 -0.37 0.18 8.69
N GLY A 46 -1.66 0.03 8.48
CA GLY A 46 -2.72 0.67 9.26
C GLY A 46 -3.30 1.90 8.57
N LEU A 47 -4.48 2.33 9.01
CA LEU A 47 -5.17 3.49 8.45
C LEU A 47 -4.90 4.72 9.32
N VAL A 48 -4.31 5.76 8.73
CA VAL A 48 -4.10 7.06 9.37
C VAL A 48 -4.87 8.15 8.65
N VAL A 49 -5.58 8.98 9.41
CA VAL A 49 -6.31 10.13 8.90
C VAL A 49 -6.03 11.39 9.71
N GLY A 50 -6.13 12.55 9.06
CA GLY A 50 -6.03 13.84 9.74
C GLY A 50 -7.23 14.12 10.64
N LEU A 51 -7.00 14.76 11.79
CA LEU A 51 -8.08 15.19 12.69
C LEU A 51 -9.08 16.10 11.98
N GLY A 52 -8.63 17.00 11.10
CA GLY A 52 -9.50 17.86 10.31
C GLY A 52 -10.46 17.08 9.41
N ASN A 53 -10.06 15.86 9.00
CA ASN A 53 -10.88 15.02 8.13
C ASN A 53 -11.94 14.20 8.87
N ILE A 54 -11.73 13.91 10.16
CA ILE A 54 -12.73 13.28 11.03
C ILE A 54 -13.65 14.34 11.66
N GLY A 55 -13.09 15.44 12.16
CA GLY A 55 -13.78 16.47 12.91
C GLY A 55 -14.00 16.12 14.39
N LEU A 56 -13.98 17.13 15.26
CA LEU A 56 -13.99 16.94 16.72
C LEU A 56 -15.24 16.22 17.25
N LEU A 57 -16.43 16.64 16.80
CA LEU A 57 -17.70 16.01 17.25
C LEU A 57 -17.72 14.51 16.96
N ARG A 58 -17.15 14.13 15.83
CA ARG A 58 -17.11 12.76 15.37
C ARG A 58 -16.04 11.94 16.06
N LEU A 59 -14.88 12.55 16.31
CA LEU A 59 -13.85 11.96 17.14
C LEU A 59 -14.42 11.57 18.51
N PHE A 60 -15.21 12.43 19.14
CA PHE A 60 -15.88 12.10 20.41
C PHE A 60 -16.89 10.95 20.27
N SER A 61 -17.59 10.85 19.14
CA SER A 61 -18.52 9.74 18.87
C SER A 61 -17.83 8.38 18.70
N MET A 62 -16.53 8.37 18.37
CA MET A 62 -15.71 7.15 18.26
C MET A 62 -15.28 6.60 19.63
N GLY A 63 -15.61 7.29 20.73
CA GLY A 63 -15.29 6.89 22.09
C GLY A 63 -13.90 7.36 22.55
N LEU A 64 -13.38 6.72 23.60
CA LEU A 64 -12.04 7.03 24.12
C LEU A 64 -10.96 6.40 23.22
N PRO A 65 -9.81 7.06 23.05
CA PRO A 65 -8.69 6.47 22.34
C PRO A 65 -8.18 5.24 23.10
N THR A 66 -7.82 4.19 22.35
CA THR A 66 -7.26 2.94 22.88
C THR A 66 -5.73 2.94 22.90
N GLY A 67 -5.10 3.97 22.32
CA GLY A 67 -3.65 4.10 22.26
C GLY A 67 -3.22 5.49 21.83
N LEU A 68 -1.97 5.82 22.13
CA LEU A 68 -1.27 7.02 21.68
C LEU A 68 0.11 6.61 21.18
N GLY A 69 0.61 7.29 20.16
CA GLY A 69 1.93 6.99 19.61
C GLY A 69 2.46 8.10 18.73
N VAL A 70 3.73 7.97 18.36
CA VAL A 70 4.39 8.85 17.39
C VAL A 70 4.83 8.00 16.21
N SER A 71 4.63 8.48 15.00
CA SER A 71 5.12 7.83 13.79
C SER A 71 5.54 8.86 12.75
N ALA A 72 6.02 8.38 11.61
CA ALA A 72 6.49 9.20 10.52
C ALA A 72 6.16 8.56 9.16
N TYR A 73 6.02 9.41 8.14
CA TYR A 73 5.90 8.99 6.73
C TYR A 73 7.05 9.57 5.92
N SER A 74 7.72 8.69 5.15
CA SER A 74 8.69 9.01 4.10
C SER A 74 9.81 10.00 4.48
N GLY A 75 10.17 10.07 5.77
CA GLY A 75 11.13 11.05 6.30
C GLY A 75 10.68 12.52 6.21
N GLY A 76 9.50 12.79 5.64
CA GLY A 76 8.98 14.14 5.38
C GLY A 76 7.94 14.62 6.39
N LEU A 77 7.42 13.73 7.24
CA LEU A 77 6.43 14.07 8.26
C LEU A 77 6.62 13.19 9.50
N THR A 78 6.63 13.80 10.69
CA THR A 78 6.50 13.12 11.98
C THR A 78 5.22 13.60 12.65
N TYR A 79 4.45 12.69 13.26
CA TYR A 79 3.17 13.03 13.86
C TYR A 79 2.85 12.22 15.12
N LEU A 80 2.20 12.88 16.07
CA LEU A 80 1.53 12.27 17.22
C LEU A 80 0.13 11.84 16.77
N TYR A 81 -0.25 10.62 17.10
CA TYR A 81 -1.58 10.09 16.80
C TYR A 81 -2.26 9.52 18.05
N ALA A 82 -3.59 9.42 17.95
CA ALA A 82 -4.41 8.62 18.85
C ALA A 82 -5.16 7.53 18.08
N THR A 83 -5.17 6.33 18.61
CA THR A 83 -5.83 5.16 18.01
C THR A 83 -7.25 5.04 18.54
N PHE A 84 -8.22 4.83 17.64
CA PHE A 84 -9.63 4.61 17.97
C PHE A 84 -10.13 3.30 17.38
N LYS A 85 -11.16 2.71 18.00
CA LYS A 85 -11.86 1.53 17.46
C LYS A 85 -13.13 1.96 16.74
N THR A 86 -13.15 1.77 15.42
CA THR A 86 -14.32 2.11 14.60
C THR A 86 -14.37 1.24 13.34
N THR A 87 -15.46 1.34 12.57
CA THR A 87 -15.61 0.59 11.31
C THR A 87 -14.98 1.36 10.14
N VAL A 88 -14.47 0.66 9.14
CA VAL A 88 -14.07 1.25 7.86
C VAL A 88 -14.94 0.62 6.78
N ASN A 89 -15.57 1.47 5.96
CA ASN A 89 -16.46 1.06 4.88
C ASN A 89 -15.88 1.55 3.55
N PHE A 90 -15.58 0.62 2.64
CA PHE A 90 -15.02 0.90 1.32
C PHE A 90 -16.09 1.11 0.25
N GLY A 91 -17.38 0.97 0.60
CA GLY A 91 -18.49 0.90 -0.35
C GLY A 91 -18.86 -0.55 -0.68
N ASN A 92 -19.90 -0.74 -1.50
CA ASN A 92 -20.33 -2.06 -2.01
C ASN A 92 -20.54 -3.16 -0.94
N GLY A 93 -20.86 -2.78 0.30
CA GLY A 93 -21.03 -3.72 1.42
C GLY A 93 -19.72 -4.23 2.03
N ILE A 94 -18.56 -3.73 1.58
CA ILE A 94 -17.24 -4.08 2.09
C ILE A 94 -16.96 -3.23 3.34
N VAL A 95 -17.35 -3.78 4.50
CA VAL A 95 -17.28 -3.09 5.79
C VAL A 95 -16.53 -3.94 6.81
N THR A 96 -15.56 -3.33 7.48
CA THR A 96 -14.82 -4.01 8.55
C THR A 96 -15.67 -4.15 9.80
N LYS A 97 -15.36 -5.16 10.62
CA LYS A 97 -15.66 -5.09 12.06
C LYS A 97 -14.91 -3.88 12.68
N PRO A 98 -15.27 -3.42 13.89
CA PRO A 98 -14.50 -2.38 14.56
C PRO A 98 -13.00 -2.72 14.62
N THR A 99 -12.19 -1.84 14.04
CA THR A 99 -10.74 -2.00 13.87
C THR A 99 -10.00 -0.72 14.31
N SER A 100 -8.69 -0.80 14.42
CA SER A 100 -7.86 0.35 14.79
C SER A 100 -7.75 1.34 13.63
N VAL A 101 -8.06 2.60 13.90
CA VAL A 101 -7.80 3.73 13.01
C VAL A 101 -7.04 4.79 13.81
N ASP A 102 -5.92 5.24 13.27
CA ASP A 102 -5.11 6.28 13.89
C ASP A 102 -5.54 7.65 13.37
N VAL A 103 -5.72 8.59 14.30
CA VAL A 103 -6.02 9.98 13.99
C VAL A 103 -4.80 10.82 14.33
N ALA A 104 -4.18 11.42 13.32
CA ALA A 104 -3.08 12.35 13.50
C ALA A 104 -3.57 13.60 14.22
N LEU A 105 -2.99 13.89 15.38
CA LEU A 105 -3.38 15.00 16.24
C LEU A 105 -2.50 16.23 16.03
N LEU A 106 -1.19 16.01 15.92
CA LEU A 106 -0.17 17.04 15.77
C LEU A 106 0.95 16.49 14.89
N SER A 107 1.55 17.32 14.04
CA SER A 107 2.62 16.90 13.14
C SER A 107 3.62 18.01 12.82
N TYR A 108 4.78 17.61 12.30
CA TYR A 108 5.91 18.47 11.93
C TYR A 108 6.65 17.89 10.71
N PRO A 109 7.23 18.69 9.80
CA PRO A 109 7.25 20.16 9.75
C PRO A 109 5.95 20.81 9.23
N GLY A 110 5.03 20.02 8.69
CA GLY A 110 3.71 20.47 8.23
C GLY A 110 2.57 19.75 8.96
N SER A 111 1.33 20.04 8.55
CA SER A 111 0.15 19.27 8.98
C SER A 111 0.07 17.93 8.24
N PHE A 112 -0.51 16.91 8.89
CA PHE A 112 -0.81 15.63 8.24
C PHE A 112 -1.81 15.83 7.09
N GLU A 113 -2.77 16.75 7.25
CA GLU A 113 -3.74 17.07 6.21
C GLU A 113 -3.08 17.60 4.94
N SER A 114 -2.10 18.52 5.07
CA SER A 114 -1.39 19.03 3.90
C SER A 114 -0.50 17.97 3.26
N PHE A 115 0.11 17.11 4.07
CA PHE A 115 0.90 15.98 3.57
C PHE A 115 0.02 15.02 2.75
N ALA A 116 -1.10 14.56 3.31
CA ALA A 116 -2.02 13.66 2.61
C ALA A 116 -2.63 14.32 1.36
N ALA A 117 -3.01 15.60 1.44
CA ALA A 117 -3.58 16.34 0.32
C ALA A 117 -2.60 16.50 -0.85
N GLY A 118 -1.28 16.53 -0.57
CA GLY A 118 -0.24 16.49 -1.61
C GLY A 118 -0.34 15.25 -2.51
N ASN A 119 -0.84 14.14 -1.97
CA ASN A 119 -1.08 12.88 -2.67
C ASN A 119 -2.56 12.73 -3.12
N GLY A 120 -3.34 13.81 -3.12
CA GLY A 120 -4.76 13.77 -3.47
C GLY A 120 -5.65 13.08 -2.42
N ALA A 121 -5.10 12.76 -1.25
CA ALA A 121 -5.74 11.96 -0.23
C ALA A 121 -6.10 12.75 1.03
N THR A 122 -6.93 12.15 1.88
CA THR A 122 -7.30 12.67 3.20
C THR A 122 -6.71 11.84 4.35
N GLY A 123 -6.04 10.75 3.98
CA GLY A 123 -5.37 9.79 4.84
C GLY A 123 -4.60 8.76 4.04
N ILE A 124 -3.88 7.91 4.76
CA ILE A 124 -3.05 6.84 4.20
C ILE A 124 -3.58 5.50 4.69
N LEU A 125 -3.92 4.63 3.75
CA LEU A 125 -4.37 3.26 3.98
C LEU A 125 -3.18 2.32 3.76
N GLY A 126 -2.43 2.11 4.84
CA GLY A 126 -1.34 1.14 4.88
C GLY A 126 -1.85 -0.29 4.85
N ILE A 127 -1.59 -1.02 3.76
CA ILE A 127 -2.05 -2.40 3.55
C ILE A 127 -0.93 -3.44 3.57
N GLY A 128 0.30 -3.05 3.89
CA GLY A 128 1.47 -3.91 3.98
C GLY A 128 1.43 -4.90 5.16
N PRO A 129 1.33 -6.22 4.93
CA PRO A 129 1.28 -7.24 6.00
C PRO A 129 2.46 -7.22 6.99
N ASN A 130 3.67 -6.96 6.50
CA ASN A 130 4.92 -6.98 7.27
C ASN A 130 5.57 -5.59 7.44
N ALA A 131 4.85 -4.51 7.08
CA ALA A 131 5.31 -3.16 7.35
C ALA A 131 5.29 -2.85 8.85
N THR A 132 6.15 -1.93 9.29
CA THR A 132 6.39 -1.65 10.72
C THR A 132 5.21 -0.93 11.39
N GLY A 133 4.53 -0.03 10.68
CA GLY A 133 3.46 0.80 11.25
C GLY A 133 2.95 1.80 10.23
N PRO A 134 2.17 2.81 10.65
CA PRO A 134 1.98 3.30 12.02
C PRO A 134 1.00 2.50 12.91
N GLY A 135 0.01 1.82 12.32
CA GLY A 135 -1.04 1.13 13.05
C GLY A 135 -0.64 -0.28 13.50
N PRO A 136 -1.29 -0.82 14.56
CA PRO A 136 -0.97 -2.17 15.06
C PRO A 136 -1.31 -3.27 14.05
N SER A 137 -2.23 -3.01 13.13
CA SER A 137 -2.68 -3.94 12.09
C SER A 137 -3.25 -3.17 10.89
N SER A 138 -3.24 -3.80 9.71
CA SER A 138 -4.04 -3.35 8.57
C SER A 138 -5.53 -3.42 8.90
N VAL A 139 -6.34 -2.52 8.34
CA VAL A 139 -7.80 -2.57 8.47
C VAL A 139 -8.43 -3.69 7.64
N ILE A 140 -7.72 -4.20 6.62
CA ILE A 140 -8.18 -5.28 5.74
C ILE A 140 -8.36 -6.58 6.50
N SER A 141 -7.50 -6.86 7.48
CA SER A 141 -7.62 -8.07 8.31
C SER A 141 -8.85 -8.08 9.23
N ALA A 142 -9.57 -6.96 9.32
CA ALA A 142 -10.84 -6.85 10.05
C ALA A 142 -12.08 -7.01 9.14
N LEU A 143 -11.90 -7.23 7.84
CA LEU A 143 -12.98 -7.59 6.92
C LEU A 143 -13.51 -9.00 7.24
N PRO A 144 -14.81 -9.27 6.96
CA PRO A 144 -15.41 -10.57 7.26
C PRO A 144 -15.04 -11.63 6.23
N GLY A 145 -14.80 -12.86 6.69
CA GLY A 145 -14.58 -14.02 5.84
C GLY A 145 -13.37 -13.84 4.91
N ASP A 146 -13.50 -14.37 3.71
CA ASP A 146 -12.40 -14.43 2.74
C ASP A 146 -11.99 -13.04 2.24
N LEU A 147 -12.80 -11.99 2.42
CA LEU A 147 -12.44 -10.60 2.09
C LEU A 147 -11.18 -10.11 2.82
N SER A 148 -10.78 -10.79 3.90
CA SER A 148 -9.56 -10.48 4.66
C SER A 148 -8.29 -11.17 4.15
N ASP A 149 -8.38 -12.03 3.13
CA ASP A 149 -7.26 -12.84 2.62
C ASP A 149 -6.17 -12.01 1.91
N GLY A 150 -6.55 -10.85 1.38
CA GLY A 150 -5.64 -9.94 0.69
C GLY A 150 -6.37 -8.93 -0.18
N VAL A 151 -5.58 -8.21 -0.99
CA VAL A 151 -6.07 -7.15 -1.87
C VAL A 151 -5.32 -7.18 -3.19
N LEU A 152 -6.05 -7.25 -4.31
CA LEU A 152 -5.54 -6.98 -5.64
C LEU A 152 -5.60 -5.48 -5.92
N ILE A 153 -4.47 -4.88 -6.27
CA ILE A 153 -4.39 -3.54 -6.85
C ILE A 153 -4.27 -3.74 -8.36
N ASP A 154 -5.29 -3.33 -9.10
CA ASP A 154 -5.33 -3.40 -10.56
C ASP A 154 -5.51 -1.98 -11.10
N GLU A 155 -4.39 -1.23 -11.15
CA GLU A 155 -4.40 0.13 -11.71
C GLU A 155 -4.79 0.16 -13.20
N PRO A 156 -4.36 -0.79 -14.05
CA PRO A 156 -4.80 -0.86 -15.44
C PRO A 156 -6.33 -0.94 -15.60
N ASP A 157 -7.01 -1.74 -14.75
CA ASP A 157 -8.47 -1.86 -14.76
C ASP A 157 -9.17 -0.86 -13.82
N GLY A 158 -8.42 -0.05 -13.07
CA GLY A 158 -8.95 0.97 -12.16
C GLY A 158 -9.77 0.39 -11.00
N VAL A 159 -9.35 -0.75 -10.45
CA VAL A 159 -10.08 -1.42 -9.36
C VAL A 159 -9.17 -1.90 -8.23
N LEU A 160 -9.74 -1.87 -7.02
CA LEU A 160 -9.18 -2.51 -5.84
C LEU A 160 -10.09 -3.69 -5.48
N VAL A 161 -9.56 -4.91 -5.47
CA VAL A 161 -10.34 -6.14 -5.23
C VAL A 161 -9.93 -6.78 -3.91
N PHE A 162 -10.87 -6.96 -3.00
CA PHE A 162 -10.66 -7.59 -1.71
C PHE A 162 -10.98 -9.08 -1.78
N GLY A 163 -10.25 -9.86 -0.99
CA GLY A 163 -10.42 -11.29 -0.82
C GLY A 163 -9.45 -12.13 -1.64
N PRO A 164 -9.75 -13.41 -1.93
CA PRO A 164 -8.82 -14.28 -2.63
C PRO A 164 -8.42 -13.71 -3.99
N ASN A 165 -7.16 -13.89 -4.39
CA ASN A 165 -6.66 -13.39 -5.68
C ASN A 165 -7.53 -13.92 -6.84
N PRO A 166 -8.24 -13.05 -7.58
CA PRO A 166 -9.11 -13.48 -8.67
C PRO A 166 -8.36 -13.73 -9.99
N LYS A 167 -7.08 -13.34 -10.09
CA LYS A 167 -6.26 -13.43 -11.29
C LYS A 167 -5.29 -14.62 -11.22
N ILE A 168 -4.67 -14.94 -12.35
CA ILE A 168 -3.67 -16.00 -12.45
C ILE A 168 -2.29 -15.41 -12.11
N ALA A 169 -1.67 -15.96 -11.06
CA ALA A 169 -0.32 -15.61 -10.66
C ALA A 169 0.70 -15.93 -11.76
N ARG A 170 1.49 -14.93 -12.16
CA ARG A 170 2.67 -15.09 -13.03
C ARG A 170 3.93 -15.31 -12.21
N ALA A 171 4.09 -14.56 -11.13
CA ALA A 171 5.22 -14.67 -10.21
C ALA A 171 4.79 -14.28 -8.79
N SER A 172 5.55 -14.73 -7.78
CA SER A 172 5.30 -14.38 -6.39
C SER A 172 6.59 -14.15 -5.63
N VAL A 173 6.58 -13.23 -4.69
CA VAL A 173 7.69 -12.92 -3.79
C VAL A 173 7.18 -12.99 -2.35
N SER A 174 7.93 -13.68 -1.50
CA SER A 174 7.66 -13.72 -0.07
C SER A 174 7.90 -12.35 0.55
N GLY A 175 6.94 -11.87 1.34
CA GLY A 175 7.00 -10.58 2.01
C GLY A 175 6.21 -9.50 1.28
N ALA A 176 5.49 -8.68 2.05
CA ALA A 176 4.82 -7.48 1.58
C ALA A 176 4.73 -6.45 2.72
N PRO A 177 5.28 -5.23 2.57
CA PRO A 177 6.06 -4.77 1.43
C PRO A 177 7.53 -5.18 1.48
N ASN A 178 8.06 -5.54 2.66
CA ASN A 178 9.48 -5.85 2.83
C ASN A 178 9.79 -7.20 2.20
N ALA A 179 10.65 -7.21 1.19
CA ALA A 179 11.00 -8.40 0.42
C ALA A 179 12.47 -8.40 0.00
N GLN A 180 13.01 -9.58 -0.29
CA GLN A 180 14.29 -9.72 -0.99
C GLN A 180 14.04 -9.82 -2.49
N LEU A 181 14.71 -8.97 -3.26
CA LEU A 181 14.63 -8.93 -4.71
C LEU A 181 16.05 -8.99 -5.32
N GLN A 182 16.10 -9.09 -6.64
CA GLN A 182 17.31 -8.82 -7.41
C GLN A 182 17.03 -7.68 -8.38
N VAL A 183 17.95 -6.72 -8.51
CA VAL A 183 17.81 -5.58 -9.42
C VAL A 183 19.01 -5.48 -10.35
N LYS A 184 18.76 -5.09 -11.59
CA LYS A 184 19.79 -4.72 -12.56
C LYS A 184 19.48 -3.32 -13.09
N VAL A 185 20.40 -2.39 -12.87
CA VAL A 185 20.29 -0.99 -13.32
C VAL A 185 21.24 -0.76 -14.49
N GLY A 186 20.68 -0.48 -15.66
CA GLY A 186 21.43 -0.29 -16.91
C GLY A 186 22.35 -1.46 -17.24
N ASN A 187 23.62 -1.16 -17.45
CA ASN A 187 24.66 -2.15 -17.75
C ASN A 187 25.32 -2.76 -16.50
N GLY A 188 24.80 -2.46 -15.30
CA GLY A 188 25.29 -3.04 -14.05
C GLY A 188 25.09 -4.57 -13.98
N SER A 189 25.76 -5.21 -13.02
CA SER A 189 25.48 -6.61 -12.68
C SER A 189 24.12 -6.72 -11.97
N LEU A 190 23.53 -7.92 -12.01
CA LEU A 190 22.38 -8.23 -11.15
C LEU A 190 22.84 -8.23 -9.67
N GLN A 191 22.11 -7.56 -8.80
CA GLN A 191 22.45 -7.40 -7.39
C GLN A 191 21.29 -7.73 -6.47
N SER A 192 21.57 -8.40 -5.35
CA SER A 192 20.56 -8.70 -4.34
C SER A 192 20.28 -7.45 -3.51
N VAL A 193 19.01 -7.18 -3.29
CA VAL A 193 18.55 -5.99 -2.56
C VAL A 193 17.47 -6.36 -1.56
N SER A 194 17.47 -5.66 -0.44
CA SER A 194 16.30 -5.53 0.40
C SER A 194 15.44 -4.41 -0.16
N ALA A 195 14.15 -4.68 -0.36
CA ALA A 195 13.23 -3.77 -1.02
C ALA A 195 11.94 -3.59 -0.24
N ILE A 196 11.31 -2.44 -0.45
CA ILE A 196 9.93 -2.15 -0.10
C ILE A 196 9.15 -2.09 -1.42
N ILE A 197 8.21 -3.02 -1.62
CA ILE A 197 7.29 -3.00 -2.76
C ILE A 197 6.13 -2.05 -2.40
N ASP A 198 6.15 -0.85 -2.97
CA ASP A 198 5.45 0.31 -2.43
C ASP A 198 4.61 1.05 -3.48
N SER A 199 3.29 0.87 -3.45
CA SER A 199 2.34 1.57 -4.31
C SER A 199 2.23 3.06 -4.00
N GLY A 200 2.58 3.50 -2.79
CA GLY A 200 2.67 4.92 -2.40
C GLY A 200 4.08 5.50 -2.56
N GLY A 201 5.00 4.74 -3.17
CA GLY A 201 6.41 5.09 -3.29
C GLY A 201 6.75 6.05 -4.43
N VAL A 202 5.73 6.61 -5.11
CA VAL A 202 5.89 7.49 -6.28
C VAL A 202 6.76 6.80 -7.35
N TYR A 203 7.82 7.46 -7.85
CA TYR A 203 8.76 6.91 -8.83
C TYR A 203 9.85 5.99 -8.23
N GLY A 204 9.77 5.70 -6.93
CA GLY A 204 10.70 4.81 -6.23
C GLY A 204 12.08 5.42 -5.95
N THR A 205 12.93 4.62 -5.30
CA THR A 205 14.28 5.01 -4.92
C THR A 205 15.28 3.88 -5.13
N VAL A 206 16.51 4.24 -5.51
CA VAL A 206 17.61 3.29 -5.70
C VAL A 206 18.77 3.66 -4.78
N PRO A 207 19.23 2.75 -3.91
CA PRO A 207 20.47 2.92 -3.16
C PRO A 207 21.67 3.27 -4.04
N SER A 208 22.44 4.28 -3.63
CA SER A 208 23.64 4.73 -4.33
C SER A 208 24.73 3.65 -4.42
N SER A 209 24.67 2.64 -3.53
CA SER A 209 25.54 1.46 -3.55
C SER A 209 25.26 0.51 -4.73
N ILE A 210 24.03 0.52 -5.25
CA ILE A 210 23.63 -0.27 -6.43
C ILE A 210 23.99 0.51 -7.69
N ALA A 211 23.58 1.77 -7.74
CA ALA A 211 23.84 2.67 -8.85
C ALA A 211 24.07 4.09 -8.32
N PRO A 212 25.26 4.69 -8.52
CA PRO A 212 25.55 6.04 -8.03
C PRO A 212 24.78 7.13 -8.78
N ASN A 213 24.24 6.80 -9.97
CA ASN A 213 23.33 7.63 -10.73
C ASN A 213 22.38 6.75 -11.57
N VAL A 214 21.22 7.30 -11.95
CA VAL A 214 20.28 6.67 -12.86
C VAL A 214 19.87 7.69 -13.93
N PRO A 215 20.64 7.83 -15.03
CA PRO A 215 20.31 8.76 -16.11
C PRO A 215 19.02 8.36 -16.84
N ILE A 216 18.40 9.30 -17.54
CA ILE A 216 17.33 9.04 -18.52
C ILE A 216 17.80 8.00 -19.54
N GLY A 217 16.90 7.09 -19.93
CA GLY A 217 17.19 5.99 -20.86
C GLY A 217 17.82 4.77 -20.19
N THR A 218 17.92 4.76 -18.85
CA THR A 218 18.43 3.60 -18.11
C THR A 218 17.35 2.54 -18.03
N VAL A 219 17.64 1.34 -18.53
CA VAL A 219 16.74 0.19 -18.37
C VAL A 219 16.94 -0.41 -16.98
N ILE A 220 15.87 -0.51 -16.21
CA ILE A 220 15.86 -1.14 -14.89
C ILE A 220 15.06 -2.43 -14.98
N TRP A 221 15.63 -3.50 -14.45
CA TRP A 221 14.98 -4.81 -14.35
C TRP A 221 14.90 -5.21 -12.88
N VAL A 222 13.71 -5.60 -12.44
CA VAL A 222 13.47 -6.13 -11.11
C VAL A 222 13.05 -7.59 -11.24
N TYR A 223 13.69 -8.45 -10.46
CA TYR A 223 13.51 -9.90 -10.50
C TYR A 223 13.12 -10.45 -9.12
N SER A 224 12.60 -11.67 -9.13
CA SER A 224 12.49 -12.52 -7.94
C SER A 224 13.83 -12.67 -7.22
N ALA A 225 13.79 -13.05 -5.94
CA ALA A 225 14.98 -13.17 -5.09
C ALA A 225 16.08 -14.10 -5.66
N ASP A 226 15.69 -15.11 -6.44
CA ASP A 226 16.59 -16.05 -7.12
C ASP A 226 17.22 -15.50 -8.41
N GLY A 227 16.77 -14.34 -8.90
CA GLY A 227 17.24 -13.70 -10.13
C GLY A 227 16.74 -14.33 -11.43
N GLN A 228 15.82 -15.30 -11.35
CA GLN A 228 15.41 -16.10 -12.51
C GLN A 228 14.16 -15.57 -13.20
N THR A 229 13.26 -14.92 -12.45
CA THR A 229 11.99 -14.42 -12.98
C THR A 229 11.99 -12.91 -12.98
N VAL A 230 11.85 -12.29 -14.15
CA VAL A 230 11.61 -10.85 -14.26
C VAL A 230 10.23 -10.55 -13.70
N LEU A 231 10.16 -9.69 -12.68
CA LEU A 231 8.90 -9.19 -12.12
C LEU A 231 8.40 -8.02 -12.95
N TYR A 232 9.24 -7.06 -13.27
CA TYR A 232 8.92 -5.99 -14.22
C TYR A 232 10.20 -5.34 -14.75
N THR A 233 10.07 -4.58 -15.82
CA THR A 233 11.16 -3.77 -16.36
C THR A 233 10.60 -2.48 -16.93
N TYR A 234 11.41 -1.43 -16.87
CA TYR A 234 11.07 -0.13 -17.42
C TYR A 234 12.33 0.61 -17.86
N THR A 235 12.15 1.61 -18.71
CA THR A 235 13.22 2.51 -19.11
C THR A 235 12.93 3.87 -18.52
N THR A 236 13.90 4.43 -17.79
CA THR A 236 13.72 5.74 -17.16
C THR A 236 13.55 6.85 -18.18
N ASP A 237 12.77 7.86 -17.83
CA ASP A 237 12.55 9.05 -18.65
C ASP A 237 12.56 10.34 -17.80
N ALA A 238 12.24 11.47 -18.44
CA ALA A 238 12.29 12.79 -17.80
C ALA A 238 11.31 12.94 -16.62
N THR A 239 10.28 12.10 -16.55
CA THR A 239 9.21 12.13 -15.55
C THR A 239 9.21 10.89 -14.66
N ASN A 240 9.73 9.77 -15.13
CA ASN A 240 9.79 8.50 -14.43
C ASN A 240 11.26 8.05 -14.26
N THR A 241 11.90 8.55 -13.21
CA THR A 241 13.25 8.16 -12.81
C THR A 241 13.29 8.04 -11.28
N PRO A 242 13.77 6.92 -10.71
CA PRO A 242 13.86 6.77 -9.27
C PRO A 242 14.90 7.72 -8.69
N THR A 243 14.65 8.21 -7.48
CA THR A 243 15.63 9.04 -6.78
C THR A 243 16.76 8.18 -6.23
N VAL A 244 18.01 8.57 -6.48
CA VAL A 244 19.16 7.90 -5.87
C VAL A 244 19.32 8.38 -4.43
N THR A 245 19.34 7.46 -3.47
CA THR A 245 19.44 7.78 -2.04
C THR A 245 20.64 7.10 -1.39
N SER A 246 21.04 7.57 -0.21
CA SER A 246 22.06 6.93 0.62
C SER A 246 21.51 5.79 1.48
N ASP A 247 20.21 5.50 1.36
CA ASP A 247 19.57 4.41 2.10
C ASP A 247 20.01 3.05 1.53
N TYR A 248 19.78 2.00 2.31
CA TYR A 248 20.10 0.63 1.92
C TYR A 248 18.92 -0.11 1.29
N LEU A 249 17.70 0.41 1.44
CA LEU A 249 16.49 -0.18 0.89
C LEU A 249 16.18 0.40 -0.48
N LEU A 250 15.85 -0.47 -1.42
CA LEU A 250 15.21 -0.10 -2.67
C LEU A 250 13.72 0.13 -2.43
N ASN A 251 13.16 1.24 -2.91
CA ASN A 251 11.71 1.42 -2.99
C ASN A 251 11.28 1.24 -4.45
N THR A 252 10.36 0.32 -4.72
CA THR A 252 9.96 0.00 -6.10
C THR A 252 9.20 1.13 -6.80
N GLY A 253 8.53 1.98 -6.03
CA GLY A 253 7.52 2.89 -6.54
C GLY A 253 6.34 2.17 -7.20
N TYR A 254 5.58 2.97 -7.95
CA TYR A 254 4.35 2.59 -8.66
C TYR A 254 4.56 1.65 -9.86
N GLU A 255 5.79 1.47 -10.34
CA GLU A 255 6.07 0.91 -11.67
C GLU A 255 5.46 -0.49 -11.90
N ALA A 256 5.52 -1.36 -10.89
CA ALA A 256 4.90 -2.68 -11.01
C ALA A 256 3.37 -2.60 -11.09
N PHE A 257 2.76 -1.67 -10.36
CA PHE A 257 1.32 -1.53 -10.21
C PHE A 257 0.67 -0.92 -11.45
N VAL A 258 1.33 0.04 -12.10
CA VAL A 258 0.84 0.63 -13.37
C VAL A 258 0.96 -0.34 -14.55
N GLN A 259 1.93 -1.25 -14.52
CA GLN A 259 2.16 -2.19 -15.62
C GLN A 259 1.24 -3.42 -15.58
N GLN A 260 0.78 -3.82 -14.39
CA GLN A 260 0.05 -5.07 -14.21
C GLN A 260 -0.67 -5.15 -12.85
N PRO A 261 -1.62 -6.09 -12.69
CA PRO A 261 -2.24 -6.32 -11.40
C PRO A 261 -1.23 -6.91 -10.41
N VAL A 262 -1.27 -6.40 -9.17
CA VAL A 262 -0.41 -6.86 -8.07
C VAL A 262 -1.27 -7.19 -6.87
N TYR A 263 -1.25 -8.45 -6.45
CA TYR A 263 -1.99 -8.95 -5.31
C TYR A 263 -1.13 -9.01 -4.05
N ILE A 264 -1.63 -8.39 -2.98
CA ILE A 264 -1.03 -8.40 -1.65
C ILE A 264 -1.75 -9.45 -0.81
N SER A 265 -1.15 -10.63 -0.72
CA SER A 265 -1.62 -11.72 0.13
C SER A 265 -1.25 -11.47 1.59
N TYR A 266 -2.20 -11.70 2.50
CA TYR A 266 -1.97 -11.58 3.94
C TYR A 266 -1.45 -12.90 4.54
N SER A 267 -1.21 -13.90 3.69
CA SER A 267 -0.61 -15.19 4.05
C SER A 267 0.85 -15.29 3.57
N PRO A 268 1.77 -15.85 4.39
CA PRO A 268 1.59 -16.20 5.80
C PRO A 268 1.41 -14.97 6.69
N THR A 269 0.67 -15.10 7.80
CA THR A 269 0.37 -13.99 8.71
C THR A 269 1.63 -13.29 9.20
N GLY A 270 1.66 -11.95 9.10
CA GLY A 270 2.78 -11.11 9.54
C GLY A 270 3.95 -11.04 8.56
N VAL A 271 3.93 -11.83 7.47
CA VAL A 271 4.92 -11.77 6.39
C VAL A 271 4.26 -11.33 5.09
N GLY A 272 3.14 -11.97 4.73
CA GLY A 272 2.46 -11.76 3.46
C GLY A 272 3.24 -12.27 2.25
N THR A 273 2.61 -12.14 1.09
CA THR A 273 3.22 -12.47 -0.22
C THR A 273 2.76 -11.44 -1.24
N THR A 274 3.70 -10.86 -1.99
CA THR A 274 3.36 -10.04 -3.16
C THR A 274 3.29 -10.95 -4.39
N ILE A 275 2.18 -10.91 -5.11
CA ILE A 275 1.92 -11.73 -6.29
C ILE A 275 1.74 -10.80 -7.49
N PHE A 276 2.45 -11.11 -8.56
CA PHE A 276 2.43 -10.40 -9.83
C PHE A 276 1.58 -11.23 -10.78
N ASP A 277 0.43 -10.70 -11.18
CA ASP A 277 -0.53 -11.44 -12.00
C ASP A 277 -0.36 -11.12 -13.49
N TYR A 278 -0.99 -11.93 -14.33
CA TYR A 278 -1.22 -11.56 -15.74
C TYR A 278 -2.30 -10.48 -15.85
N LEU A 279 -2.17 -9.60 -16.86
CA LEU A 279 -3.21 -8.66 -17.29
C LEU A 279 -4.49 -9.41 -17.68
#